data_AF-A0A9E5U2I3-F1
#
_entry.id   AF-A0A9E5U2I3-F1
#
_cell.length_a   1.000
_cell.length_b   1.000
_cell.length_c   1.000
_cell.angle_alpha   90.00
_cell.angle_beta   90.00
_cell.angle_gamma   90.00
#
_symmetry.space_group_name_H-M   'P 1'
#
loop_
_entity.id
_entity.type
_entity.pdbx_description
1 polymer ?
#
loop_
_entity_poly.entity_id
_entity_poly.type
_entity_poly.pdbx_seq_one_letter_code
_entity_poly.pdbx_strand_id
1 'polypeptide(L)'
;MKPHCRLTVGMVALASTVLTGAGALDAQEAPVKAELPVLLTSCGQSPGPQRVRFFLKRLELEHEFFEQATAQNLRDRSEAGNPFRAIIIVTGASLKGMGAAGVSIKDELTRTEALIAEAKRQGITIIGAHVEGMARRAQGAAPGDNSDELSIDAVIPKSDLIVVRQDGNADRRFSIISENLDIPLILFDKNMELGSVLRSVFDK
;
A
#
# COMPACT_ATOMS: atom_id res chain seq x y z
N MET A 1 -82.61 -3.58 15.29
CA MET A 1 -82.38 -5.03 15.12
C MET A 1 -81.27 -5.22 14.09
N LYS A 2 -80.11 -5.77 14.49
CA LYS A 2 -79.14 -6.45 13.59
C LYS A 2 -79.79 -7.77 13.09
N PRO A 3 -79.39 -8.46 11.97
CA PRO A 3 -78.00 -8.79 11.64
C PRO A 3 -77.56 -9.05 10.15
N HIS A 4 -76.22 -9.07 10.00
CA HIS A 4 -75.28 -9.92 9.20
C HIS A 4 -75.48 -10.35 7.71
N CYS A 5 -74.50 -9.99 6.86
CA CYS A 5 -73.83 -10.77 5.78
C CYS A 5 -72.96 -9.82 4.94
N ARG A 6 -71.79 -10.10 4.35
CA ARG A 6 -70.92 -11.28 4.20
C ARG A 6 -69.54 -10.77 3.75
N LEU A 7 -68.53 -11.55 4.14
CA LEU A 7 -67.13 -11.60 3.75
C LEU A 7 -66.86 -11.46 2.23
N THR A 8 -65.84 -10.71 1.80
CA THR A 8 -64.97 -11.10 0.67
C THR A 8 -63.59 -10.45 0.72
N VAL A 9 -62.60 -11.29 0.44
CA VAL A 9 -61.15 -11.13 0.43
C VAL A 9 -60.67 -10.33 -0.81
N GLY A 10 -59.59 -9.58 -0.68
CA GLY A 10 -58.85 -8.99 -1.81
C GLY A 10 -57.46 -8.51 -1.40
N MET A 11 -56.45 -9.24 -1.83
CA MET A 11 -55.06 -9.26 -1.37
C MET A 11 -54.12 -8.65 -2.42
N VAL A 12 -53.16 -7.80 -2.01
CA VAL A 12 -51.79 -7.61 -2.59
C VAL A 12 -51.73 -6.94 -3.99
N ALA A 13 -50.76 -6.12 -4.41
CA ALA A 13 -49.42 -5.72 -3.97
C ALA A 13 -49.14 -4.30 -4.48
N LEU A 14 -48.43 -3.47 -3.70
CA LEU A 14 -47.81 -2.25 -4.19
C LEU A 14 -46.32 -2.54 -4.44
N ALA A 15 -45.97 -2.84 -5.68
CA ALA A 15 -44.58 -3.00 -6.12
C ALA A 15 -44.00 -1.64 -6.47
N SER A 16 -43.30 -1.01 -5.52
CA SER A 16 -42.51 0.19 -5.75
C SER A 16 -41.12 -0.21 -6.23
N THR A 17 -40.91 -0.19 -7.55
CA THR A 17 -39.59 -0.39 -8.15
C THR A 17 -38.70 0.83 -7.86
N VAL A 18 -37.80 0.71 -6.90
CA VAL A 18 -36.71 1.67 -6.70
C VAL A 18 -35.65 1.37 -7.75
N LEU A 19 -35.56 2.23 -8.77
CA LEU A 19 -34.48 2.22 -9.75
C LEU A 19 -33.23 2.83 -9.08
N THR A 20 -32.41 1.99 -8.45
CA THR A 20 -31.09 2.40 -7.96
C THR A 20 -30.19 2.74 -9.14
N GLY A 21 -29.76 4.00 -9.21
CA GLY A 21 -28.84 4.50 -10.22
C GLY A 21 -27.51 3.73 -10.21
N ALA A 22 -26.98 3.49 -11.41
CA ALA A 22 -25.60 3.07 -11.60
C ALA A 22 -24.69 4.22 -11.17
N GLY A 23 -24.05 4.08 -10.01
CA GLY A 23 -23.01 5.00 -9.57
C GLY A 23 -21.85 4.99 -10.57
N ALA A 24 -21.45 6.18 -11.02
CA ALA A 24 -20.14 6.37 -11.61
C ALA A 24 -19.09 5.87 -10.60
N LEU A 25 -18.08 5.14 -11.09
CA LEU A 25 -16.89 4.84 -10.32
C LEU A 25 -16.16 6.16 -10.11
N ASP A 26 -16.49 6.87 -9.04
CA ASP A 26 -15.70 8.02 -8.60
C ASP A 26 -14.29 7.53 -8.32
N ALA A 27 -13.31 8.12 -9.01
CA ALA A 27 -11.92 7.95 -8.69
C ALA A 27 -11.72 8.50 -7.27
N GLN A 28 -11.65 7.62 -6.28
CA GLN A 28 -11.43 8.01 -4.90
C GLN A 28 -10.10 8.77 -4.82
N GLU A 29 -10.19 10.05 -4.49
CA GLU A 29 -9.05 10.94 -4.38
C GLU A 29 -8.12 10.43 -3.27
N ALA A 30 -6.82 10.35 -3.55
CA ALA A 30 -5.87 9.82 -2.59
C ALA A 30 -5.85 10.70 -1.33
N PRO A 31 -5.93 10.10 -0.13
CA PRO A 31 -5.96 10.84 1.13
C PRO A 31 -4.64 11.58 1.41
N VAL A 32 -3.56 11.16 0.76
CA VAL A 32 -2.26 11.82 0.76
C VAL A 32 -1.83 12.04 -0.68
N LYS A 33 -1.47 13.28 -1.01
CA LYS A 33 -0.85 13.65 -2.27
C LYS A 33 0.66 13.72 -2.08
N ALA A 34 1.40 12.97 -2.88
CA ALA A 34 2.85 12.92 -2.85
C ALA A 34 3.43 13.67 -4.05
N GLU A 35 4.59 14.29 -3.86
CA GLU A 35 5.30 15.03 -4.91
C GLU A 35 6.41 14.18 -5.55
N LEU A 36 6.80 14.58 -6.76
CA LEU A 36 7.96 14.02 -7.49
C LEU A 36 9.19 14.92 -7.30
N PRO A 37 10.42 14.39 -7.40
CA PRO A 37 10.77 13.01 -7.71
C PRO A 37 10.60 12.04 -6.55
N VAL A 38 10.31 10.78 -6.87
CA VAL A 38 10.13 9.70 -5.87
C VAL A 38 11.33 8.75 -5.84
N LEU A 39 11.81 8.43 -4.64
CA LEU A 39 12.75 7.34 -4.42
C LEU A 39 11.97 6.03 -4.19
N LEU A 40 12.26 5.00 -4.96
CA LEU A 40 11.74 3.65 -4.74
C LEU A 40 12.82 2.75 -4.12
N THR A 41 12.47 2.03 -3.07
CA THR A 41 13.35 1.06 -2.42
C THR A 41 12.59 -0.12 -1.80
N SER A 42 13.34 -1.09 -1.29
CA SER A 42 12.82 -2.25 -0.56
C SER A 42 13.26 -2.21 0.91
N CYS A 43 12.42 -2.74 1.80
CA CYS A 43 12.82 -3.21 3.12
C CYS A 43 12.76 -4.74 3.10
N GLY A 44 13.92 -5.40 3.01
CA GLY A 44 14.01 -6.81 2.65
C GLY A 44 14.24 -7.00 1.15
N GLN A 45 14.12 -8.25 0.69
CA GLN A 45 14.31 -8.62 -0.72
C GLN A 45 13.09 -9.37 -1.25
N SER A 46 12.40 -8.75 -2.20
CA SER A 46 11.19 -9.28 -2.82
C SER A 46 11.04 -8.76 -4.26
N PRO A 47 10.22 -9.38 -5.12
CA PRO A 47 9.94 -8.83 -6.45
C PRO A 47 9.05 -7.57 -6.43
N GLY A 48 8.46 -7.22 -5.28
CA GLY A 48 7.56 -6.08 -5.12
C GLY A 48 8.05 -4.74 -5.70
N PRO A 49 9.28 -4.27 -5.38
CA PRO A 49 9.81 -3.02 -5.93
C PRO A 49 9.81 -2.99 -7.47
N GLN A 50 10.14 -4.10 -8.14
CA GLN A 50 10.13 -4.12 -9.61
C GLN A 50 8.72 -3.93 -10.18
N ARG A 51 7.68 -4.43 -9.48
CA ARG A 51 6.29 -4.20 -9.86
C ARG A 51 5.91 -2.72 -9.75
N VAL A 52 6.28 -2.07 -8.64
CA VAL A 52 6.05 -0.63 -8.48
C VAL A 52 6.81 0.16 -9.55
N ARG A 53 8.09 -0.16 -9.76
CA ARG A 53 8.96 0.47 -10.77
C ARG A 53 8.38 0.39 -12.18
N PHE A 54 7.80 -0.76 -12.55
CA PHE A 54 7.14 -0.91 -13.84
C PHE A 54 6.04 0.14 -14.05
N PHE A 55 5.20 0.38 -13.02
CA PHE A 55 4.15 1.39 -13.11
C PHE A 55 4.70 2.81 -13.03
N LEU A 56 5.69 3.10 -12.18
CA LEU A 56 6.34 4.42 -12.17
C LEU A 56 6.89 4.78 -13.55
N LYS A 57 7.55 3.84 -14.23
CA LYS A 57 8.02 4.01 -15.62
C LYS A 57 6.89 4.21 -16.61
N ARG A 58 5.85 3.37 -16.55
CA ARG A 58 4.71 3.42 -17.47
C ARG A 58 3.93 4.74 -17.36
N LEU A 59 3.91 5.33 -16.17
CA LEU A 59 3.25 6.60 -15.88
C LEU A 59 4.17 7.81 -16.06
N GLU A 60 5.42 7.59 -16.47
CA GLU A 60 6.43 8.65 -16.65
C GLU A 60 6.63 9.49 -15.37
N LEU A 61 6.46 8.87 -14.20
CA LEU A 61 6.71 9.51 -12.91
C LEU A 61 8.22 9.56 -12.68
N GLU A 62 8.75 10.76 -12.42
CA GLU A 62 10.18 10.96 -12.15
C GLU A 62 10.59 10.17 -10.90
N HIS A 63 11.43 9.15 -11.08
CA HIS A 63 11.82 8.27 -10.00
C HIS A 63 13.26 7.78 -10.13
N GLU A 64 13.85 7.46 -8.98
CA GLU A 64 15.06 6.65 -8.91
C GLU A 64 14.78 5.38 -8.12
N PHE A 65 15.48 4.31 -8.48
CA PHE A 65 15.33 3.02 -7.83
C PHE A 65 16.67 2.54 -7.30
N PHE A 66 16.74 2.37 -5.98
CA PHE A 66 17.84 1.70 -5.31
C PHE A 66 17.28 0.56 -4.47
N GLU A 67 17.68 -0.67 -4.79
CA GLU A 67 17.25 -1.88 -4.06
C GLU A 67 17.51 -1.73 -2.55
N GLN A 68 18.67 -1.17 -2.19
CA GLN A 68 19.11 -0.93 -0.83
C GLN A 68 19.40 0.56 -0.59
N ALA A 69 18.39 1.41 -0.76
CA ALA A 69 18.56 2.84 -0.53
C ALA A 69 18.99 3.13 0.91
N THR A 70 19.83 4.15 1.08
CA THR A 70 20.34 4.58 2.37
C THR A 70 19.99 6.04 2.62
N ALA A 71 20.09 6.48 3.87
CA ALA A 71 19.98 7.88 4.21
C ALA A 71 20.96 8.77 3.41
N GLN A 72 22.11 8.24 2.97
CA GLN A 72 23.05 8.99 2.16
C GLN A 72 22.47 9.34 0.78
N ASN A 73 21.69 8.45 0.17
CA ASN A 73 21.03 8.73 -1.11
C ASN A 73 20.09 9.94 -1.02
N LEU A 74 19.38 10.10 0.11
CA LEU A 74 18.54 11.28 0.36
C LEU A 74 19.37 12.54 0.57
N ARG A 75 20.47 12.45 1.32
CA ARG A 75 21.38 13.58 1.54
C ARG A 75 22.03 14.06 0.25
N ASP A 76 22.60 13.14 -0.53
CA ASP A 76 23.27 13.45 -1.80
C ASP A 76 22.34 14.18 -2.77
N ARG A 77 21.09 13.72 -2.90
CA ARG A 77 20.08 14.35 -3.76
C ARG A 77 19.66 15.72 -3.26
N SER A 78 19.54 15.90 -1.95
CA SER A 78 19.30 17.22 -1.34
C SER A 78 20.46 18.18 -1.56
N GLU A 79 21.71 17.73 -1.37
CA GLU A 79 22.92 18.53 -1.57
C GLU A 79 23.13 18.92 -3.04
N ALA A 80 22.72 18.05 -3.97
CA ALA A 80 22.71 18.33 -5.40
C ALA A 80 21.61 19.32 -5.84
N GLY A 81 20.79 19.84 -4.92
CA GLY A 81 19.72 20.81 -5.21
C GLY A 81 18.48 20.22 -5.88
N ASN A 82 18.35 18.88 -5.91
CA ASN A 82 17.18 18.18 -6.43
C ASN A 82 16.72 17.08 -5.45
N PRO A 83 16.22 17.45 -4.25
CA PRO A 83 15.81 16.47 -3.24
C PRO A 83 14.65 15.62 -3.74
N PHE A 84 14.58 14.37 -3.26
CA PHE A 84 13.34 13.60 -3.37
C PHE A 84 12.23 14.26 -2.57
N ARG A 85 11.00 14.13 -3.05
CA ARG A 85 9.81 14.69 -2.39
C ARG A 85 8.91 13.60 -1.80
N ALA A 86 9.05 12.38 -2.30
CA ALA A 86 8.46 11.19 -1.72
C ALA A 86 9.46 10.02 -1.72
N ILE A 87 9.24 9.05 -0.83
CA ILE A 87 9.83 7.72 -0.88
C ILE A 87 8.73 6.66 -0.88
N ILE A 88 8.89 5.62 -1.70
CA ILE A 88 8.10 4.39 -1.61
C ILE A 88 9.02 3.29 -1.08
N ILE A 89 8.70 2.79 0.11
CA ILE A 89 9.40 1.65 0.71
C ILE A 89 8.48 0.43 0.58
N VAL A 90 8.88 -0.50 -0.28
CA VAL A 90 8.15 -1.76 -0.45
C VAL A 90 8.60 -2.75 0.61
N THR A 91 7.65 -3.21 1.42
CA THR A 91 7.83 -4.29 2.37
C THR A 91 7.74 -5.63 1.66
N GLY A 92 8.53 -6.59 2.12
CA GLY A 92 8.57 -7.93 1.57
C GLY A 92 9.98 -8.49 1.63
N ALA A 93 10.14 -9.66 2.21
CA ALA A 93 11.42 -10.31 2.37
C ALA A 93 11.33 -11.81 2.07
N SER A 94 12.45 -12.39 1.70
CA SER A 94 12.59 -13.84 1.54
C SER A 94 13.91 -14.27 2.15
N LEU A 95 13.88 -14.99 3.28
CA LEU A 95 15.12 -15.45 3.92
C LEU A 95 16.00 -16.27 2.98
N LYS A 96 15.39 -17.05 2.07
CA LYS A 96 16.14 -17.81 1.07
C LYS A 96 16.89 -16.88 0.09
N GLY A 97 16.20 -15.88 -0.46
CA GLY A 97 16.81 -14.92 -1.39
C GLY A 97 17.89 -14.07 -0.71
N MET A 98 17.61 -13.60 0.50
CA MET A 98 18.53 -12.79 1.29
C MET A 98 19.77 -13.58 1.71
N GLY A 99 19.61 -14.84 2.13
CA GLY A 99 20.74 -15.72 2.45
C GLY A 99 21.67 -15.95 1.25
N ALA A 100 21.12 -16.13 0.05
CA ALA A 100 21.92 -16.25 -1.17
C ALA A 100 22.64 -14.95 -1.56
N ALA A 101 22.05 -13.79 -1.23
CA ALA A 101 22.63 -12.47 -1.46
C ALA A 101 23.62 -12.03 -0.37
N GLY A 102 23.76 -12.81 0.71
CA GLY A 102 24.58 -12.42 1.87
C GLY A 102 24.01 -11.23 2.66
N VAL A 103 22.69 -11.00 2.57
CA VAL A 103 22.00 -9.88 3.22
C VAL A 103 21.29 -10.35 4.48
N SER A 104 21.52 -9.67 5.59
CA SER A 104 20.85 -9.93 6.86
C SER A 104 19.57 -9.10 6.98
N ILE A 105 18.47 -9.73 7.44
CA ILE A 105 17.25 -8.98 7.76
C ILE A 105 17.51 -7.92 8.82
N LYS A 106 18.36 -8.18 9.81
CA LYS A 106 18.72 -7.21 10.85
C LYS A 106 19.38 -5.95 10.27
N ASP A 107 20.27 -6.14 9.30
CA ASP A 107 20.97 -5.03 8.64
C ASP A 107 20.00 -4.23 7.76
N GLU A 108 19.07 -4.92 7.10
CA GLU A 108 17.98 -4.31 6.34
C GLU A 108 17.05 -3.47 7.23
N LEU A 109 16.66 -3.96 8.40
CA LEU A 109 15.85 -3.19 9.35
C LEU A 109 16.60 -1.94 9.82
N THR A 110 17.89 -2.08 10.17
CA THR A 110 18.74 -0.97 10.60
C THR A 110 18.91 0.09 9.51
N ARG A 111 19.17 -0.34 8.27
CA ARG A 111 19.28 0.53 7.09
C ARG A 111 17.98 1.28 6.83
N THR A 112 16.86 0.56 6.87
CA THR A 112 15.53 1.12 6.59
C THR A 112 15.11 2.13 7.67
N GLU A 113 15.40 1.84 8.93
CA GLU A 113 15.15 2.78 10.02
C GLU A 113 15.93 4.09 9.86
N ALA A 114 17.22 4.01 9.51
CA ALA A 114 18.03 5.19 9.22
C ALA A 114 17.51 5.98 8.02
N LEU A 115 17.06 5.29 6.96
CA LEU A 115 16.46 5.91 5.78
C LEU A 115 15.16 6.66 6.13
N ILE A 116 14.25 6.01 6.87
CA ILE A 116 12.99 6.61 7.32
C ILE A 116 13.25 7.84 8.21
N ALA A 117 14.20 7.74 9.14
CA ALA A 117 14.55 8.86 10.03
C ALA A 117 15.04 10.08 9.23
N GLU A 118 15.88 9.85 8.20
CA GLU A 118 16.35 10.90 7.32
C GLU A 118 15.23 11.48 6.44
N ALA A 119 14.34 10.65 5.91
CA ALA A 119 13.19 11.11 5.14
C ALA A 119 12.29 12.03 5.98
N LYS A 120 11.99 11.64 7.23
CA LYS A 120 11.26 12.49 8.18
C LYS A 120 11.99 13.80 8.46
N ARG A 121 13.31 13.77 8.65
CA ARG A 121 14.13 14.97 8.88
C ARG A 121 14.05 15.95 7.71
N GLN A 122 13.97 15.45 6.48
CA GLN A 122 13.86 16.26 5.26
C GLN A 122 12.41 16.65 4.91
N GLY A 123 11.40 16.14 5.63
CA GLY A 123 9.99 16.37 5.32
C GLY A 123 9.51 15.66 4.05
N ILE A 124 10.14 14.53 3.72
CA ILE A 124 9.80 13.70 2.55
C ILE A 124 8.61 12.81 2.88
N THR A 125 7.60 12.75 2.01
CA THR A 125 6.44 11.86 2.19
C THR A 125 6.86 10.39 2.12
N ILE A 126 6.44 9.59 3.10
CA ILE A 126 6.76 8.17 3.21
C ILE A 126 5.55 7.32 2.84
N ILE A 127 5.67 6.56 1.75
CA ILE A 127 4.67 5.61 1.30
C ILE A 127 5.14 4.19 1.63
N GLY A 128 4.49 3.56 2.60
CA GLY A 128 4.69 2.15 2.94
C GLY A 128 3.87 1.27 2.02
N ALA A 129 4.52 0.43 1.22
CA ALA A 129 3.84 -0.40 0.22
C ALA A 129 3.98 -1.89 0.52
N HIS A 130 2.91 -2.66 0.32
CA HIS A 130 2.96 -4.12 0.28
C HIS A 130 2.18 -4.61 -0.94
N VAL A 131 2.88 -4.90 -2.03
CA VAL A 131 2.26 -5.19 -3.33
C VAL A 131 2.21 -6.68 -3.67
N GLU A 132 2.48 -7.53 -2.68
CA GLU A 132 2.39 -8.99 -2.74
C GLU A 132 1.21 -9.48 -1.89
N GLY A 133 0.82 -10.74 -2.05
CA GLY A 133 -0.33 -11.34 -1.36
C GLY A 133 0.09 -12.33 -0.29
N MET A 134 -0.87 -12.85 0.49
CA MET A 134 -0.60 -13.85 1.53
C MET A 134 0.13 -15.11 1.02
N ALA A 135 -0.02 -15.50 -0.25
CA ALA A 135 0.74 -16.63 -0.79
C ALA A 135 2.26 -16.41 -0.77
N ARG A 136 2.70 -15.14 -0.74
CA ARG A 136 4.11 -14.75 -0.54
C ARG A 136 4.36 -14.33 0.89
N ARG A 137 3.46 -13.53 1.47
CA ARG A 137 3.51 -13.07 2.86
C ARG A 137 2.97 -14.12 3.83
N ALA A 138 3.79 -14.57 4.78
CA ALA A 138 3.40 -15.51 5.83
C ALA A 138 3.00 -16.93 5.36
N GLN A 139 2.08 -17.13 4.40
CA GLN A 139 1.70 -18.48 3.95
C GLN A 139 2.76 -19.14 3.06
N GLY A 140 3.52 -18.32 2.32
CA GLY A 140 4.66 -18.77 1.53
C GLY A 140 5.98 -18.80 2.28
N ALA A 141 5.98 -18.36 3.55
CA ALA A 141 7.17 -18.28 4.37
C ALA A 141 7.62 -19.68 4.81
N ALA A 142 8.93 -19.91 4.87
CA ALA A 142 9.45 -21.15 5.45
C ALA A 142 9.10 -21.20 6.96
N PRO A 143 8.99 -22.39 7.58
CA PRO A 143 8.80 -22.47 9.03
C PRO A 143 9.86 -21.66 9.80
N GLY A 144 9.40 -20.71 10.61
CA GLY A 144 10.27 -19.78 11.36
C GLY A 144 10.72 -18.53 10.60
N ASP A 145 10.35 -18.38 9.33
CA ASP A 145 10.58 -17.15 8.56
C ASP A 145 9.48 -16.13 8.88
N ASN A 146 9.86 -15.06 9.57
CA ASN A 146 9.03 -13.90 9.85
C ASN A 146 9.58 -12.62 9.18
N SER A 147 10.45 -12.75 8.18
CA SER A 147 11.15 -11.61 7.58
C SER A 147 10.21 -10.62 6.90
N ASP A 148 9.13 -11.10 6.28
CA ASP A 148 8.05 -10.25 5.77
C ASP A 148 7.44 -9.40 6.89
N GLU A 149 7.06 -10.03 8.00
CA GLU A 149 6.41 -9.37 9.14
C GLU A 149 7.34 -8.34 9.80
N LEU A 150 8.64 -8.65 9.90
CA LEU A 150 9.66 -7.73 10.38
C LEU A 150 9.80 -6.50 9.48
N SER A 151 9.75 -6.68 8.16
CA SER A 151 9.79 -5.54 7.21
C SER A 151 8.52 -4.67 7.32
N ILE A 152 7.36 -5.30 7.55
CA ILE A 152 6.09 -4.61 7.76
C ILE A 152 6.15 -3.76 9.03
N ASP A 153 6.61 -4.33 10.14
CA ASP A 153 6.73 -3.63 11.44
C ASP A 153 7.71 -2.45 11.37
N ALA A 154 8.77 -2.57 10.57
CA ALA A 154 9.76 -1.50 10.43
C ALA A 154 9.26 -0.29 9.61
N VAL A 155 8.38 -0.51 8.65
CA VAL A 155 8.00 0.51 7.64
C VAL A 155 6.60 1.06 7.87
N ILE A 156 5.59 0.17 7.96
CA ILE A 156 4.18 0.58 7.87
C ILE A 156 3.79 1.53 9.01
N PRO A 157 4.14 1.29 10.28
CA PRO A 157 3.82 2.20 11.38
C PRO A 157 4.46 3.59 11.28
N LYS A 158 5.44 3.76 10.39
CA LYS A 158 6.22 4.99 10.23
C LYS A 158 5.89 5.75 8.93
N SER A 159 4.92 5.27 8.17
CA SER A 159 4.51 5.80 6.86
C SER A 159 3.43 6.87 6.99
N ASP A 160 3.36 7.77 6.01
CA ASP A 160 2.30 8.77 5.88
C ASP A 160 1.12 8.22 5.06
N LEU A 161 1.38 7.24 4.19
CA LEU A 161 0.37 6.54 3.40
C LEU A 161 0.73 5.05 3.32
N ILE A 162 -0.28 4.18 3.43
CA ILE A 162 -0.14 2.74 3.26
C ILE A 162 -0.82 2.31 1.96
N VAL A 163 -0.11 1.57 1.10
CA VAL A 163 -0.65 1.03 -0.16
C VAL A 163 -0.46 -0.48 -0.19
N VAL A 164 -1.56 -1.24 -0.17
CA VAL A 164 -1.50 -2.70 0.00
C VAL A 164 -2.37 -3.42 -1.02
N ARG A 165 -1.84 -4.52 -1.56
CA ARG A 165 -2.65 -5.44 -2.35
C ARG A 165 -3.64 -6.15 -1.43
N GLN A 166 -4.92 -6.15 -1.77
CA GLN A 166 -6.01 -6.56 -0.88
C GLN A 166 -5.83 -7.97 -0.32
N ASP A 167 -5.40 -8.92 -1.16
CA ASP A 167 -5.12 -10.30 -0.74
C ASP A 167 -3.85 -10.45 0.13
N GLY A 168 -3.01 -9.42 0.27
CA GLY A 168 -1.90 -9.34 1.23
C GLY A 168 -2.34 -8.87 2.61
N ASN A 169 -3.56 -8.36 2.74
CA ASN A 169 -4.18 -7.89 3.98
C ASN A 169 -5.36 -8.79 4.41
N ALA A 170 -5.37 -10.06 4.00
CA ALA A 170 -6.48 -10.98 4.33
C ALA A 170 -6.64 -11.21 5.84
N ASP A 171 -5.57 -11.08 6.61
CA ASP A 171 -5.54 -11.12 8.08
C ASP A 171 -5.83 -9.77 8.75
N ARG A 172 -6.16 -8.75 7.95
CA ARG A 172 -6.37 -7.35 8.35
C ARG A 172 -5.18 -6.67 9.03
N ARG A 173 -3.96 -7.21 8.97
CA ARG A 173 -2.81 -6.61 9.67
C ARG A 173 -2.60 -5.14 9.32
N PHE A 174 -2.60 -4.80 8.04
CA PHE A 174 -2.40 -3.42 7.58
C PHE A 174 -3.60 -2.53 7.93
N SER A 175 -4.82 -3.06 7.89
CA SER A 175 -6.02 -2.34 8.35
C SER A 175 -5.93 -2.01 9.84
N ILE A 176 -5.52 -2.96 10.67
CA ILE A 176 -5.38 -2.74 12.12
C ILE A 176 -4.30 -1.69 12.40
N ILE A 177 -3.16 -1.71 11.69
CA ILE A 177 -2.12 -0.68 11.84
C ILE A 177 -2.66 0.70 11.43
N SER A 178 -3.34 0.77 10.29
CA SER A 178 -3.97 1.99 9.76
C SER A 178 -4.97 2.58 10.77
N GLU A 179 -5.89 1.77 11.28
CA GLU A 179 -6.92 2.17 12.24
C GLU A 179 -6.31 2.64 13.58
N ASN A 180 -5.28 1.96 14.07
CA ASN A 180 -4.66 2.28 15.37
C ASN A 180 -3.78 3.53 15.34
N LEU A 181 -3.18 3.84 14.19
CA LEU A 181 -2.23 4.94 14.04
C LEU A 181 -2.78 6.12 13.23
N ASP A 182 -4.03 6.03 12.78
CA ASP A 182 -4.68 7.00 11.91
C ASP A 182 -3.88 7.30 10.62
N ILE A 183 -3.29 6.24 10.05
CA ILE A 183 -2.52 6.34 8.80
C ILE A 183 -3.45 5.92 7.65
N PRO A 184 -3.65 6.75 6.62
CA PRO A 184 -4.49 6.39 5.49
C PRO A 184 -4.01 5.10 4.77
N LEU A 185 -4.96 4.23 4.43
CA LEU A 185 -4.72 2.95 3.76
C LEU A 185 -5.49 2.88 2.45
N ILE A 186 -4.78 2.60 1.35
CA ILE A 186 -5.36 2.26 0.05
C ILE A 186 -5.18 0.77 -0.19
N LEU A 187 -6.30 0.07 -0.37
CA LEU A 187 -6.32 -1.32 -0.83
C LEU A 187 -6.60 -1.38 -2.33
N PHE A 188 -5.88 -2.22 -3.05
CA PHE A 188 -6.13 -2.50 -4.47
C PHE A 188 -6.18 -4.02 -4.71
N ASP A 189 -7.04 -4.49 -5.60
CA ASP A 189 -7.24 -5.93 -5.82
C ASP A 189 -6.27 -6.44 -6.89
N LYS A 190 -6.37 -5.85 -8.09
CA LYS A 190 -5.60 -6.31 -9.25
C LYS A 190 -4.31 -5.53 -9.40
N ASN A 191 -3.24 -6.22 -9.78
CA ASN A 191 -1.95 -5.58 -10.07
C ASN A 191 -2.06 -4.40 -11.04
N MET A 192 -3.04 -4.41 -11.96
CA MET A 192 -3.26 -3.31 -12.90
C MET A 192 -3.79 -2.03 -12.27
N GLU A 193 -4.48 -2.14 -11.13
CA GLU A 193 -5.03 -0.99 -10.39
C GLU A 193 -3.92 -0.21 -9.68
N LEU A 194 -2.74 -0.81 -9.44
CA LEU A 194 -1.59 -0.11 -8.87
C LEU A 194 -1.21 1.14 -9.67
N GLY A 195 -1.33 1.10 -10.99
CA GLY A 195 -1.11 2.29 -11.82
C GLY A 195 -2.13 3.40 -11.57
N SER A 196 -3.39 3.05 -11.31
CA SER A 196 -4.43 4.03 -10.95
C SER A 196 -4.23 4.58 -9.54
N VAL A 197 -3.78 3.74 -8.60
CA VAL A 197 -3.41 4.18 -7.25
C VAL A 197 -2.27 5.20 -7.31
N LEU A 198 -1.19 4.88 -8.02
CA LEU A 198 -0.04 5.79 -8.15
C LEU A 198 -0.43 7.11 -8.82
N ARG A 199 -1.30 7.09 -9.84
CA ARG A 199 -1.86 8.31 -10.44
C ARG A 199 -2.62 9.18 -9.44
N SER A 200 -3.49 8.56 -8.64
CA SER A 200 -4.26 9.29 -7.62
C SER A 200 -3.34 9.93 -6.57
N VAL A 201 -2.27 9.24 -6.17
CA VAL A 201 -1.29 9.70 -5.17
C VAL A 201 -0.39 10.82 -5.70
N PHE A 202 0.08 10.74 -6.95
CA PHE A 202 1.02 11.72 -7.53
C PHE A 202 0.36 12.79 -8.41
N ASP A 203 -0.98 12.80 -8.48
CA ASP A 203 -1.79 13.77 -9.24
C ASP A 203 -1.45 13.82 -10.74
N LYS A 204 -1.46 12.64 -11.39
CA LYS A 204 -1.10 12.45 -12.80
C LYS A 204 -2.07 11.57 -13.57
#